data_AF-A0A969D0I0-F1
#
_entry.id   AF-A0A969D0I0-F1
#
_cell.length_a   1.000
_cell.length_b   1.000
_cell.length_c   1.000
_cell.angle_alpha   90.00
_cell.angle_beta   90.00
_cell.angle_gamma   90.00
#
_symmetry.space_group_name_H-M   'P 1'
#
loop_
_entity.id
_entity.type
_entity.pdbx_description
1 polymer ?
#
loop_
_entity_poly.entity_id
_entity_poly.type
_entity_poly.pdbx_seq_one_letter_code
_entity_poly.pdbx_strand_id
1 'polypeptide(L)'
;MLDCISGGRLVAGLPLGSPMDVNLAYGITPMEHRERYREAFELVLKAWQAKEIFAWNGKYFQLGQVNLWPRPVQEPHPPVWVPGSGSISTFDFAAEHNVCYCFLSYAGARAAATMMDGYWEVASRKGRDANPIARFLQLVAVSETAPAPRKSTRGTSSTSITSASTFRGRGSRRRGTRTTGAS
;
A
#
# COMPACT_ATOMS: atom_id res chain seq x y z
N MET A 1 -0.44 11.07 -17.75
CA MET A 1 -1.15 12.37 -17.80
C MET A 1 -1.35 13.00 -16.43
N LEU A 2 -2.11 12.37 -15.51
CA LEU A 2 -2.45 12.98 -14.21
C LEU A 2 -1.23 13.43 -13.41
N ASP A 3 -0.16 12.64 -13.42
CA ASP A 3 1.10 13.00 -12.75
C ASP A 3 1.69 14.31 -13.29
N CYS A 4 1.75 14.46 -14.62
CA CYS A 4 2.24 15.67 -15.30
C CYS A 4 1.37 16.89 -14.96
N ILE A 5 0.04 16.75 -15.02
CA ILE A 5 -0.90 17.84 -14.72
C ILE A 5 -0.78 18.26 -13.25
N SER A 6 -0.58 17.30 -12.35
CA SER A 6 -0.45 17.56 -10.93
C SER A 6 0.90 18.19 -10.55
N GLY A 7 1.88 18.21 -11.45
CA GLY A 7 3.26 18.62 -11.17
C GLY A 7 3.99 17.62 -10.27
N GLY A 8 3.76 16.32 -10.45
CA GLY A 8 4.43 15.28 -9.67
C GLY A 8 3.87 15.04 -8.26
N ARG A 9 2.58 15.29 -8.05
CA ARG A 9 1.91 15.08 -6.75
C ARG A 9 1.05 13.83 -6.70
N LEU A 10 1.06 13.03 -7.77
CA LEU A 10 0.26 11.81 -7.85
C LEU A 10 0.80 10.73 -6.91
N VAL A 11 -0.11 10.12 -6.16
CA VAL A 11 0.11 8.82 -5.51
C VAL A 11 -0.80 7.81 -6.20
N ALA A 12 -0.22 6.77 -6.80
CA ALA A 12 -0.95 5.77 -7.55
C ALA A 12 -1.49 4.69 -6.61
N GLY A 13 -2.77 4.77 -6.26
CA GLY A 13 -3.48 3.70 -5.55
C GLY A 13 -3.90 2.60 -6.51
N LEU A 14 -3.31 1.41 -6.41
CA LEU A 14 -3.61 0.24 -7.23
C LEU A 14 -4.22 -0.86 -6.34
N PRO A 15 -5.56 -0.98 -6.27
CA PRO A 15 -6.21 -1.99 -5.43
C PRO A 15 -6.10 -3.39 -6.02
N LEU A 16 -5.64 -4.35 -5.23
CA LEU A 16 -5.62 -5.78 -5.58
C LEU A 16 -7.00 -6.43 -5.42
N GLY A 17 -7.88 -5.85 -4.61
CA GLY A 17 -9.18 -6.42 -4.25
C GLY A 17 -10.30 -5.82 -5.09
N SER A 18 -11.00 -6.67 -5.84
CA SER A 18 -12.18 -6.29 -6.60
C SER A 18 -13.32 -7.26 -6.27
N PRO A 19 -14.56 -6.78 -6.03
CA PRO A 19 -15.73 -7.63 -5.89
C PRO A 19 -15.89 -8.60 -7.08
N MET A 20 -16.36 -9.84 -6.84
CA MET A 20 -16.40 -10.86 -7.91
C MET A 20 -17.41 -10.53 -9.02
N ASP A 21 -18.48 -9.83 -8.66
CA ASP A 21 -19.51 -9.31 -9.56
C ASP A 21 -18.93 -8.32 -10.58
N VAL A 22 -18.01 -7.44 -10.18
CA VAL A 22 -17.40 -6.52 -11.15
C VAL A 22 -16.48 -7.26 -12.12
N ASN A 23 -15.75 -8.28 -11.66
CA ASN A 23 -14.95 -9.11 -12.57
C ASN A 23 -15.82 -9.78 -13.63
N LEU A 24 -16.96 -10.34 -13.21
CA LEU A 24 -17.92 -10.96 -14.13
C LEU A 24 -18.52 -9.94 -15.11
N ALA A 25 -18.82 -8.73 -14.65
CA ALA A 25 -19.33 -7.65 -15.51
C ALA A 25 -18.34 -7.23 -16.61
N TYR A 26 -17.03 -7.33 -16.34
CA TYR A 26 -15.97 -7.09 -17.32
C TYR A 26 -15.52 -8.35 -18.07
N GLY A 27 -16.23 -9.47 -17.93
CA GLY A 27 -15.91 -10.73 -18.62
C GLY A 27 -14.60 -11.38 -18.13
N ILE A 28 -14.17 -11.07 -16.91
CA ILE A 28 -12.95 -11.61 -16.29
C ILE A 28 -13.34 -12.73 -15.33
N THR A 29 -12.76 -13.92 -15.53
CA THR A 29 -12.91 -15.03 -14.60
C THR A 29 -12.38 -14.64 -13.21
N PRO A 30 -13.19 -14.68 -12.13
CA PRO A 30 -12.77 -14.21 -10.80
C PRO A 30 -11.52 -14.90 -10.26
N MET A 31 -11.28 -16.17 -10.62
CA MET A 31 -10.08 -16.91 -10.23
C MET A 31 -8.79 -16.33 -10.81
N GLU A 32 -8.85 -15.76 -12.01
CA GLU A 32 -7.68 -15.20 -12.71
C GLU A 32 -7.31 -13.81 -12.23
N HIS A 33 -8.19 -13.14 -11.47
CA HIS A 33 -8.05 -11.74 -11.09
C HIS A 33 -6.70 -11.41 -10.45
N ARG A 34 -6.23 -12.27 -9.53
CA ARG A 34 -4.96 -12.05 -8.84
C ARG A 34 -3.75 -12.18 -9.77
N GLU A 35 -3.76 -13.14 -10.68
CA GLU A 35 -2.66 -13.31 -11.65
C GLU A 35 -2.66 -12.17 -12.66
N ARG A 36 -3.85 -11.80 -13.18
CA ARG A 36 -4.04 -10.63 -14.06
C ARG A 36 -3.53 -9.35 -13.42
N TYR A 37 -3.87 -9.11 -12.16
CA TYR A 37 -3.40 -7.92 -11.44
C TYR A 37 -1.88 -7.89 -11.33
N ARG A 38 -1.24 -9.01 -10.96
CA ARG A 38 0.23 -9.07 -10.81
C ARG A 38 0.93 -8.77 -12.12
N GLU A 39 0.47 -9.38 -13.22
CA GLU A 39 0.99 -9.11 -14.55
C GLU A 39 0.78 -7.65 -14.98
N ALA A 40 -0.44 -7.11 -14.77
CA ALA A 40 -0.75 -5.72 -15.08
C ALA A 40 0.12 -4.74 -14.27
N PHE A 41 0.37 -5.06 -13.00
CA PHE A 41 1.18 -4.22 -12.11
C PHE A 41 2.62 -4.12 -12.60
N GLU A 42 3.24 -5.25 -12.96
CA GLU A 42 4.59 -5.27 -13.52
C GLU A 42 4.67 -4.55 -14.87
N LEU A 43 3.67 -4.76 -15.74
CA LEU A 43 3.55 -4.05 -17.01
C LEU A 43 3.49 -2.54 -16.80
N VAL A 44 2.66 -2.05 -15.86
CA VAL A 44 2.51 -0.62 -15.57
C VAL A 44 3.79 -0.02 -15.01
N LEU A 45 4.44 -0.70 -14.04
CA LEU A 45 5.71 -0.23 -13.50
C LEU A 45 6.80 -0.15 -14.58
N LYS A 46 6.89 -1.19 -15.44
CA LYS A 46 7.81 -1.19 -16.57
C LYS A 46 7.49 -0.07 -17.55
N ALA A 47 6.21 0.16 -17.85
CA ALA A 47 5.78 1.22 -18.76
C ALA A 47 6.11 2.63 -18.24
N TRP A 48 6.06 2.85 -16.92
CA TRP A 48 6.47 4.12 -16.32
C TRP A 48 7.98 4.35 -16.36
N GLN A 49 8.78 3.28 -16.23
CA GLN A 49 10.24 3.38 -16.15
C GLN A 49 10.93 3.29 -17.51
N ALA A 50 10.30 2.65 -18.50
CA ALA A 50 10.89 2.41 -19.80
C ALA A 50 11.15 3.72 -20.55
N LYS A 51 12.40 3.92 -20.97
CA LYS A 51 12.80 5.03 -21.82
C LYS A 51 12.61 4.74 -23.31
N GLU A 52 12.63 3.45 -23.67
CA GLU A 52 12.50 2.94 -25.03
C GLU A 52 11.23 2.11 -25.20
N ILE A 53 10.84 1.90 -26.46
CA ILE A 53 9.70 1.04 -26.81
C ILE A 53 10.05 -0.41 -26.44
N PHE A 54 9.14 -1.11 -25.77
CA PHE A 54 9.33 -2.52 -25.43
C PHE A 54 8.10 -3.36 -25.80
N ALA A 55 8.31 -4.64 -26.05
CA ALA A 55 7.22 -5.61 -26.19
C ALA A 55 6.88 -6.24 -24.82
N TRP A 56 5.62 -6.56 -24.62
CA TRP A 56 5.12 -7.30 -23.46
C TRP A 56 4.33 -8.51 -23.94
N ASN A 57 4.81 -9.72 -23.65
CA ASN A 57 4.15 -10.96 -24.04
C ASN A 57 3.83 -11.78 -22.79
N GLY A 58 2.91 -11.29 -21.97
CA GLY A 58 2.45 -11.97 -20.77
C GLY A 58 1.33 -12.97 -21.07
N LYS A 59 0.77 -13.56 -20.01
CA LYS A 59 -0.34 -14.53 -20.12
C LYS A 59 -1.65 -13.83 -20.43
N TYR A 60 -1.85 -12.65 -19.87
CA TYR A 60 -3.11 -11.90 -19.97
C TYR A 60 -3.04 -10.68 -20.88
N PHE A 61 -1.86 -10.10 -21.04
CA PHE A 61 -1.62 -8.95 -21.91
C PHE A 61 -0.53 -9.28 -22.93
N GLN A 62 -0.85 -9.15 -24.22
CA GLN A 62 0.10 -9.28 -25.31
C GLN A 62 0.13 -7.98 -26.11
N LEU A 63 1.17 -7.18 -25.89
CA LEU A 63 1.38 -5.88 -26.49
C LEU A 63 2.69 -5.90 -27.29
N GLY A 64 2.60 -5.81 -28.61
CA GLY A 64 3.77 -5.88 -29.49
C GLY A 64 4.73 -4.69 -29.34
N GLN A 65 4.19 -3.50 -29.09
CA GLN A 65 4.96 -2.28 -28.87
C GLN A 65 4.27 -1.40 -27.83
N VAL A 66 4.90 -1.25 -26.67
CA VAL A 66 4.45 -0.40 -25.57
C VAL A 66 5.31 0.85 -25.53
N ASN A 67 4.66 2.01 -25.68
CA ASN A 67 5.30 3.32 -25.59
C ASN A 67 4.35 4.27 -24.86
N LEU A 68 4.72 4.71 -23.65
CA LEU A 68 3.83 5.49 -22.80
C LEU A 68 4.08 6.99 -22.95
N TRP A 69 3.02 7.73 -23.32
CA TRP A 69 3.05 9.20 -23.40
C TRP A 69 1.79 9.84 -22.79
N PRO A 70 1.92 10.99 -22.10
CA PRO A 70 3.16 11.57 -21.56
C PRO A 70 3.72 10.74 -20.41
N ARG A 71 5.06 10.72 -20.27
CA ARG A 71 5.75 10.03 -19.19
C ARG A 71 5.49 10.69 -17.83
N PRO A 72 5.48 9.92 -16.72
CA PRO A 72 5.45 10.50 -15.39
C PRO A 72 6.60 11.49 -15.18
N VAL A 73 6.34 12.53 -14.39
CA VAL A 73 7.34 13.52 -13.98
C VAL A 73 8.14 13.01 -12.78
N GLN A 74 7.52 12.19 -11.94
CA GLN A 74 8.18 11.57 -10.79
C GLN A 74 9.06 10.39 -11.23
N GLU A 75 10.33 10.37 -10.76
CA GLU A 75 11.25 9.25 -10.94
C GLU A 75 11.42 8.44 -9.64
N PRO A 76 11.58 7.10 -9.72
CA PRO A 76 11.53 6.26 -10.94
C PRO A 76 10.11 6.10 -11.50
N HIS A 77 9.10 6.36 -10.68
CA HIS A 77 7.68 6.42 -11.03
C HIS A 77 6.92 7.08 -9.86
N PRO A 78 5.64 7.45 -10.02
CA PRO A 78 4.82 7.92 -8.92
C PRO A 78 4.79 6.89 -7.78
N PRO A 79 4.78 7.32 -6.49
CA PRO A 79 4.64 6.39 -5.36
C PRO A 79 3.39 5.53 -5.50
N VAL A 80 3.56 4.20 -5.37
CA VAL A 80 2.47 3.23 -5.53
C VAL A 80 1.98 2.73 -4.19
N TRP A 81 0.67 2.76 -3.99
CA TRP A 81 -0.02 2.27 -2.81
C TRP A 81 -0.92 1.10 -3.19
N VAL A 82 -0.73 -0.03 -2.50
CA VAL A 82 -1.56 -1.23 -2.66
C VAL A 82 -2.48 -1.31 -1.46
N PRO A 83 -3.74 -0.86 -1.57
CA PRO A 83 -4.71 -1.01 -0.51
C PRO A 83 -5.13 -2.48 -0.37
N GLY A 84 -5.32 -2.92 0.87
CA GLY A 84 -5.75 -4.27 1.17
C GLY A 84 -6.53 -4.37 2.47
N SER A 85 -7.16 -5.53 2.67
CA SER A 85 -7.96 -5.87 3.86
C SER A 85 -7.31 -6.99 4.68
N GLY A 86 -5.97 -7.11 4.64
CA GLY A 86 -5.22 -8.03 5.50
C GLY A 86 -4.84 -9.40 4.98
N SER A 87 -4.95 -9.64 3.67
CA SER A 87 -4.51 -10.91 3.11
C SER A 87 -2.98 -11.02 3.14
N ILE A 88 -2.46 -12.13 3.67
CA ILE A 88 -1.00 -12.42 3.73
C ILE A 88 -0.37 -12.33 2.34
N SER A 89 -1.06 -12.84 1.31
CA SER A 89 -0.60 -12.76 -0.08
C SER A 89 -0.43 -11.33 -0.61
N THR A 90 -1.19 -10.37 -0.07
CA THR A 90 -1.03 -8.94 -0.39
C THR A 90 0.13 -8.33 0.36
N PHE A 91 0.38 -8.74 1.62
CA PHE A 91 1.57 -8.33 2.36
C PHE A 91 2.84 -8.80 1.65
N ASP A 92 2.86 -10.06 1.24
CA ASP A 92 3.98 -10.66 0.53
C ASP A 92 4.28 -9.91 -0.76
N PHE A 93 3.24 -9.61 -1.55
CA PHE A 93 3.33 -8.84 -2.78
C PHE A 93 3.85 -7.42 -2.55
N ALA A 94 3.28 -6.69 -1.58
CA ALA A 94 3.71 -5.32 -1.30
C ALA A 94 5.17 -5.26 -0.82
N ALA A 95 5.60 -6.25 -0.02
CA ALA A 95 6.98 -6.38 0.44
C ALA A 95 7.97 -6.78 -0.67
N GLU A 96 7.54 -7.62 -1.62
CA GLU A 96 8.36 -8.03 -2.78
C GLU A 96 8.65 -6.87 -3.72
N HIS A 97 7.60 -6.11 -4.07
CA HIS A 97 7.70 -4.97 -4.98
C HIS A 97 8.12 -3.66 -4.30
N ASN A 98 8.44 -3.70 -3.00
CA ASN A 98 8.83 -2.53 -2.21
C ASN A 98 7.86 -1.34 -2.32
N VAL A 99 6.55 -1.63 -2.32
CA VAL A 99 5.49 -0.63 -2.42
C VAL A 99 4.75 -0.44 -1.10
N CYS A 100 4.06 0.69 -0.99
CA CYS A 100 3.26 1.01 0.19
C CYS A 100 2.12 0.01 0.35
N TYR A 101 2.10 -0.74 1.45
CA TYR A 101 0.87 -1.39 1.88
C TYR A 101 -0.04 -0.39 2.60
N CYS A 102 -1.31 -0.30 2.19
CA CYS A 102 -2.30 0.54 2.84
C CYS A 102 -3.47 -0.30 3.40
N PHE A 103 -3.61 -0.39 4.71
CA PHE A 103 -4.75 -1.11 5.29
C PHE A 103 -6.02 -0.25 5.29
N LEU A 104 -7.08 -0.74 4.66
CA LEU A 104 -8.38 -0.05 4.66
C LEU A 104 -9.15 -0.35 5.96
N SER A 105 -8.83 0.37 7.04
CA SER A 105 -9.49 0.15 8.33
C SER A 105 -10.83 0.86 8.43
N TYR A 106 -11.89 0.16 8.02
CA TYR A 106 -13.26 0.56 8.32
C TYR A 106 -13.69 0.19 9.75
N ALA A 107 -12.93 -0.68 10.42
CA ALA A 107 -13.22 -1.24 11.74
C ALA A 107 -12.44 -0.56 12.89
N GLY A 108 -11.89 0.64 12.65
CA GLY A 108 -11.22 1.46 13.66
C GLY A 108 -9.73 1.20 13.86
N ALA A 109 -9.10 2.03 14.70
CA ALA A 109 -7.64 2.08 14.83
C ALA A 109 -7.01 0.79 15.39
N ARG A 110 -7.74 0.08 16.26
CA ARG A 110 -7.22 -1.16 16.87
C ARG A 110 -7.07 -2.29 15.86
N ALA A 111 -8.04 -2.44 14.96
CA ALA A 111 -7.95 -3.40 13.86
C ALA A 111 -6.79 -3.04 12.91
N ALA A 112 -6.56 -1.74 12.70
CA ALA A 112 -5.42 -1.28 11.90
C ALA A 112 -4.09 -1.66 12.54
N ALA A 113 -3.92 -1.42 13.85
CA ALA A 113 -2.69 -1.77 14.55
C ALA A 113 -2.35 -3.26 14.40
N THR A 114 -3.30 -4.15 14.69
CA THR A 114 -3.10 -5.59 14.55
C THR A 114 -2.73 -6.00 13.13
N MET A 115 -3.36 -5.39 12.12
CA MET A 115 -3.07 -5.73 10.73
C MET A 115 -1.70 -5.24 10.29
N MET A 116 -1.32 -4.03 10.71
CA MET A 116 -0.02 -3.46 10.40
C MET A 116 1.11 -4.24 11.08
N ASP A 117 0.92 -4.71 12.32
CA ASP A 117 1.87 -5.59 13.00
C ASP A 117 2.15 -6.86 12.18
N GLY A 118 1.11 -7.48 11.62
CA GLY A 118 1.25 -8.63 10.72
C GLY A 118 2.01 -8.30 9.43
N TYR A 119 1.79 -7.13 8.83
CA TYR A 119 2.57 -6.68 7.68
C TYR A 119 4.06 -6.50 8.03
N TRP A 120 4.36 -5.89 9.19
CA TRP A 120 5.74 -5.67 9.62
C TRP A 120 6.48 -6.97 9.94
N GLU A 121 5.78 -7.98 10.45
CA GLU A 121 6.33 -9.32 10.64
C GLU A 121 6.74 -9.95 9.31
N VAL A 122 5.88 -9.87 8.28
CA VAL A 122 6.18 -10.35 6.93
C VAL A 122 7.36 -9.59 6.31
N ALA A 123 7.38 -8.26 6.44
CA ALA A 123 8.49 -7.44 5.94
C ALA A 123 9.82 -7.80 6.61
N SER A 124 9.81 -7.97 7.93
CA SER A 124 10.98 -8.37 8.73
C SER A 124 11.50 -9.74 8.32
N ARG A 125 10.61 -10.72 8.13
CA ARG A 125 10.96 -12.07 7.67
C ARG A 125 11.64 -12.06 6.29
N LYS A 126 11.25 -11.12 5.42
CA LYS A 126 11.86 -10.95 4.08
C LYS A 126 13.13 -10.10 4.09
N GLY A 127 13.63 -9.69 5.27
CA GLY A 127 14.82 -8.85 5.39
C GLY A 127 14.66 -7.47 4.75
N ARG A 128 13.41 -6.99 4.60
CA ARG A 128 13.12 -5.64 4.13
C ARG A 128 13.22 -4.70 5.33
N ASP A 129 13.90 -3.57 5.15
CA ASP A 129 13.84 -2.49 6.14
C ASP A 129 12.38 -2.11 6.39
N ALA A 130 12.09 -1.64 7.60
CA ALA A 130 10.77 -1.10 7.95
C ALA A 130 10.42 0.00 6.95
N ASN A 131 9.66 -0.37 5.93
CA ASN A 131 9.30 0.51 4.84
C ASN A 131 8.53 1.69 5.44
N PRO A 132 9.03 2.94 5.42
CA PRO A 132 8.39 4.07 6.11
C PRO A 132 7.02 4.44 5.53
N ILE A 133 6.55 3.70 4.54
CA ILE A 133 5.42 4.02 3.69
C ILE A 133 4.18 3.20 4.07
N ALA A 134 4.27 2.17 4.92
CA ALA A 134 3.08 1.40 5.30
C ALA A 134 2.08 2.27 6.07
N ARG A 135 0.82 2.30 5.60
CA ARG A 135 -0.22 3.23 6.06
C ARG A 135 -1.53 2.51 6.34
N PHE A 136 -2.44 3.20 7.00
CA PHE A 136 -3.81 2.74 7.17
C PHE A 136 -4.79 3.90 6.99
N LEU A 137 -5.99 3.57 6.54
CA LEU A 137 -7.13 4.48 6.50
C LEU A 137 -7.79 4.51 7.88
N GLN A 138 -8.06 5.70 8.40
CA GLN A 138 -8.85 5.89 9.63
C GLN A 138 -10.06 6.76 9.31
N LEU A 139 -11.25 6.25 9.62
CA LEU A 139 -12.46 7.07 9.62
C LEU A 139 -12.44 7.99 10.84
N VAL A 140 -12.51 9.30 10.59
CA VAL A 140 -12.58 10.34 11.62
C VAL A 140 -13.86 11.13 11.39
N ALA A 141 -14.71 11.22 12.42
CA ALA A 141 -15.92 12.04 12.41
C ALA A 141 -15.79 13.11 13.48
N VAL A 142 -16.11 14.36 13.11
CA VAL A 142 -16.02 15.53 13.99
C VAL A 142 -17.39 16.21 14.01
N SER A 143 -17.89 16.56 15.20
CA SER A 143 -19.12 17.31 15.41
C SER A 143 -18.93 18.37 16.49
N GLU A 144 -19.68 19.48 16.40
CA GLU A 144 -19.61 20.59 17.39
C GLU A 144 -20.12 20.17 18.78
N THR A 145 -21.21 19.40 18.81
CA THR A 145 -21.75 18.78 20.02
C THR A 145 -21.28 17.34 20.14
N ALA A 146 -21.07 16.86 21.37
CA ALA A 146 -20.75 15.47 21.65
C ALA A 146 -21.78 14.55 20.95
N PRO A 147 -21.35 13.58 20.14
CA PRO A 147 -22.29 12.75 19.40
C PRO A 147 -23.15 11.97 20.39
N ALA A 148 -24.48 12.02 20.21
CA ALA A 148 -25.40 11.13 20.92
C ALA A 148 -24.93 9.67 20.77
N PRO A 149 -25.12 8.80 21.78
CA PRO A 149 -24.64 7.41 21.73
C PRO A 149 -25.30 6.66 20.57
N ARG A 150 -24.64 6.64 19.41
CA ARG A 150 -25.24 6.14 18.17
C ARG A 150 -25.16 4.62 18.16
N LYS A 151 -26.30 3.98 18.44
CA LYS A 151 -26.56 2.56 18.17
C LYS A 151 -26.62 2.29 16.65
N SER A 152 -25.52 2.42 15.90
CA SER A 152 -25.46 1.82 14.53
C SER A 152 -24.09 1.69 13.87
N THR A 153 -22.99 2.15 14.44
CA THR A 153 -21.66 1.84 13.88
C THR A 153 -21.00 0.73 14.70
N ARG A 154 -21.38 -0.53 14.42
CA ARG A 154 -20.55 -1.68 14.83
C ARG A 154 -19.18 -1.52 14.16
N GLY A 155 -18.20 -0.94 14.86
CA GLY A 155 -16.80 -0.99 14.46
C GLY A 155 -15.97 0.27 14.70
N THR A 156 -16.54 1.47 14.73
CA THR A 156 -15.73 2.70 14.94
C THR A 156 -15.62 3.01 16.43
N SER A 157 -14.54 2.51 17.04
CA SER A 157 -14.04 3.06 18.31
C SER A 157 -13.67 4.53 18.11
N SER A 158 -14.28 5.43 18.89
CA SER A 158 -13.95 6.85 18.93
C SER A 158 -12.51 7.05 19.43
N THR A 159 -11.57 7.30 18.53
CA THR A 159 -10.25 7.82 18.91
C THR A 159 -10.31 9.34 18.79
N SER A 160 -10.45 10.02 19.91
CA SER A 160 -10.19 11.46 20.01
C SER A 160 -8.73 11.72 19.65
N ILE A 161 -8.48 12.51 18.60
CA ILE A 161 -7.14 12.94 18.23
C ILE A 161 -6.71 14.01 19.23
N THR A 162 -6.04 13.60 20.29
CA THR A 162 -5.22 14.51 21.11
C THR A 162 -3.76 14.30 20.71
N SER A 163 -3.19 15.30 20.03
CA SER A 163 -1.79 15.40 19.61
C SER A 163 -1.31 14.40 18.54
N ALA A 164 -0.99 14.92 17.36
CA ALA A 164 -0.23 14.23 16.33
C ALA A 164 1.21 13.95 16.83
N SER A 165 1.42 12.80 17.46
CA SER A 165 2.77 12.27 17.63
C SER A 165 3.17 11.56 16.35
N THR A 166 4.05 12.19 15.57
CA THR A 166 4.80 11.53 14.50
C THR A 166 5.40 10.23 15.04
N PHE A 167 4.90 9.08 14.58
CA PHE A 167 5.46 7.77 14.90
C PHE A 167 6.83 7.65 14.20
N ARG A 168 7.87 8.21 14.83
CA ARG A 168 9.26 7.97 14.44
C ARG A 168 9.60 6.53 14.82
N GLY A 169 10.03 5.76 13.83
CA GLY A 169 10.42 4.36 13.98
C GLY A 169 11.35 4.14 15.18
N ARG A 170 11.14 3.02 15.87
CA ARG A 170 12.04 2.52 16.92
C ARG A 170 13.41 2.24 16.29
N GLY A 171 14.30 3.23 16.38
CA GLY A 171 15.72 3.05 16.10
C GLY A 171 16.31 2.02 17.06
N SER A 172 17.03 1.06 16.50
CA SER A 172 17.76 0.02 17.23
C SER A 172 18.80 0.65 18.15
N ARG A 173 18.60 0.55 19.47
CA ARG A 173 19.69 0.77 20.43
C ARG A 173 20.59 -0.46 20.39
N ARG A 174 21.65 -0.40 19.57
CA ARG A 174 22.84 -1.24 19.73
C ARG A 174 23.36 -1.05 21.17
N ARG A 175 23.34 -2.12 21.97
CA ARG A 175 24.05 -2.19 23.26
C ARG A 175 25.54 -2.13 22.96
N GLY A 176 26.16 -0.98 23.21
CA GLY A 176 27.61 -0.86 23.28
C GLY A 176 28.13 -1.57 24.52
N THR A 177 29.03 -2.52 24.30
CA THR A 177 29.87 -3.16 25.31
C THR A 177 30.72 -2.11 26.02
N ARG A 178 30.51 -1.93 27.33
CA ARG A 178 31.46 -1.23 28.21
C ARG A 178 32.48 -2.26 28.69
N THR A 179 33.71 -2.17 28.18
CA THR A 179 34.89 -2.73 28.83
C THR A 179 35.18 -1.91 30.08
N THR A 180 35.01 -2.53 31.24
CA THR A 180 35.49 -2.00 32.53
C THR A 180 36.98 -2.29 32.63
N GLY A 181 37.80 -1.24 32.53
CA GLY A 181 39.17 -1.27 33.04
C GLY A 181 39.14 -1.17 34.56
N ALA A 182 39.84 -2.10 35.22
CA ALA A 182 40.22 -2.01 36.61
C ALA A 182 41.58 -2.70 36.76
N SER A 183 42.50 -1.95 37.40
CA SER A 183 43.84 -2.31 37.92
C SER A 183 44.91 -2.74 36.92
#